data_AF-A0A957KXE6-F1
#
_entry.id   AF-A0A957KXE6-F1
#
_cell.length_a   1.000
_cell.length_b   1.000
_cell.length_c   1.000
_cell.angle_alpha   90.00
_cell.angle_beta   90.00
_cell.angle_gamma   90.00
#
_symmetry.space_group_name_H-M   'P 1'
#
loop_
_entity.id
_entity.type
_entity.pdbx_description
1 polymer ?
#
loop_
_entity_poly.entity_id
_entity_poly.type
_entity_poly.pdbx_seq_one_letter_code
_entity_poly.pdbx_strand_id
1 'polypeptide(L)'
;MKVKIHSLFEYLLETTTQPVEAVLGFSLATSPRLGDYLADLDPAASLDWSNESFQGLNQLREHVIARAGLTGRCTPADVLITAGTAEANYLAIMQLVQPGDEIIIDTPGWPQPLVLAEA
;
A
#
# COMPACT_ATOMS: atom_id res chain seq x y z
N MET A 1 -21.61 -0.84 15.63
CA MET A 1 -21.37 -2.14 14.95
C MET A 1 -19.95 -2.57 15.30
N LYS A 2 -19.76 -3.64 16.08
CA LYS A 2 -18.41 -4.11 16.42
C LYS A 2 -17.89 -4.93 15.23
N VAL A 3 -16.83 -4.44 14.59
CA VAL A 3 -16.13 -5.19 13.53
C VAL A 3 -15.65 -6.50 14.17
N LYS A 4 -16.05 -7.63 13.59
CA LYS A 4 -15.61 -8.95 14.04
C LYS A 4 -14.13 -9.06 13.69
N ILE A 5 -13.28 -9.18 14.71
CA ILE A 5 -11.84 -9.36 14.50
C ILE A 5 -11.67 -10.69 13.76
N HIS A 6 -10.87 -10.69 12.68
CA HIS A 6 -10.62 -11.90 11.91
C HIS A 6 -9.92 -12.92 12.82
N SER A 7 -10.28 -14.20 12.72
CA SER A 7 -9.86 -15.27 13.66
C SER A 7 -8.33 -15.39 13.80
N LEU A 8 -7.59 -15.03 12.75
CA LEU A 8 -6.13 -14.94 12.76
C LEU A 8 -5.61 -13.92 13.79
N PHE A 9 -6.26 -12.75 13.89
CA PHE A 9 -5.91 -11.70 14.86
C PHE A 9 -6.32 -12.09 16.28
N GLU A 10 -7.48 -12.74 16.46
CA GLU A 10 -7.87 -13.29 17.77
C GLU A 10 -6.83 -14.32 18.24
N TYR A 11 -6.43 -15.26 17.39
CA TYR A 11 -5.41 -16.26 17.72
C TYR A 11 -4.03 -15.63 18.03
N LEU A 12 -3.61 -14.62 17.26
CA LEU A 12 -2.37 -13.87 17.50
C LEU A 12 -2.40 -13.12 18.84
N LEU A 13 -3.54 -12.55 19.24
CA LEU A 13 -3.69 -11.84 20.50
C LEU A 13 -3.75 -12.82 21.68
N GLU A 14 -4.52 -13.90 21.55
CA GLU A 14 -4.73 -14.91 22.61
C GLU A 14 -3.48 -15.75 22.91
N THR A 15 -2.60 -15.95 21.94
CA THR A 15 -1.36 -16.73 22.13
C THR A 15 -0.23 -15.95 22.80
N THR A 16 -0.40 -14.65 23.03
CA THR A 16 0.61 -13.81 23.70
C THR A 16 0.35 -13.70 25.21
N THR A 17 0.99 -14.57 26.00
CA THR A 17 0.97 -14.51 27.48
C THR A 17 2.02 -13.56 28.07
N GLN A 18 2.91 -13.03 27.22
CA GLN A 18 3.93 -12.04 27.56
C GLN A 18 3.64 -10.71 26.85
N PRO A 19 4.06 -9.55 27.40
CA PRO A 19 4.00 -8.30 26.68
C PRO A 19 4.68 -8.45 25.32
N VAL A 20 3.93 -8.19 24.25
CA VAL A 20 4.39 -8.34 22.88
C VAL A 20 5.54 -7.37 22.63
N GLU A 21 6.75 -7.89 22.42
CA GLU A 21 7.93 -7.07 22.15
C GLU A 21 7.81 -6.31 20.81
N ALA A 22 7.08 -6.87 19.84
CA ALA A 22 6.82 -6.26 18.55
C ALA A 22 5.46 -6.69 17.97
N VAL A 23 4.62 -5.72 17.60
CA VAL A 23 3.30 -5.96 16.99
C VAL A 23 3.43 -5.91 15.47
N LEU A 24 3.21 -7.05 14.80
CA LEU A 24 3.21 -7.17 13.33
C LEU A 24 2.03 -6.45 12.64
N GLY A 25 1.08 -5.92 13.42
CA GLY A 25 -0.04 -5.11 12.91
C GLY A 25 0.32 -3.65 12.63
N PHE A 26 1.49 -3.19 13.04
CA PHE A 26 2.00 -1.86 12.73
C PHE A 26 3.33 -1.99 11.99
N SER A 27 3.59 -1.08 11.06
CA SER A 27 4.91 -0.98 10.45
C SER A 27 5.94 -0.82 11.57
N LEU A 28 6.98 -1.66 11.59
CA LEU A 28 8.14 -1.47 12.46
C LEU A 28 8.98 -0.24 12.05
N ALA A 29 8.55 0.48 11.00
CA ALA A 29 9.11 1.78 10.67
C ALA A 29 8.66 2.82 11.71
N THR A 30 9.63 3.54 12.27
CA THR A 30 9.36 4.74 13.05
C THR A 30 8.55 5.71 12.20
N SER A 31 7.39 6.15 12.70
CA SER A 31 6.64 7.23 12.04
C SER A 31 7.55 8.46 11.96
N PRO A 32 7.85 8.96 10.76
CA PRO A 32 8.74 10.10 10.65
C PRO A 32 8.01 11.34 11.18
N ARG A 33 8.75 12.32 11.69
CA ARG A 33 8.13 13.55 12.21
C ARG A 33 7.97 14.53 11.06
N LEU A 34 6.85 15.25 11.03
CA LEU A 34 6.66 16.33 10.06
C LEU A 34 7.84 17.32 10.09
N GLY A 35 8.35 17.61 11.30
CA GLY A 35 9.50 18.47 11.51
C GLY A 35 10.77 18.02 10.79
N ASP A 36 10.95 16.73 10.55
CA ASP A 36 12.13 16.17 9.87
C ASP A 36 12.14 16.54 8.37
N TYR A 37 11.00 16.95 7.82
CA TYR A 37 10.83 17.30 6.40
C TYR A 37 10.52 18.77 6.15
N LEU A 38 10.25 19.58 7.18
CA LEU A 38 9.83 20.98 7.00
C LEU A 38 10.82 21.80 6.17
N ALA A 39 12.13 21.51 6.25
CA ALA A 39 13.16 22.21 5.48
C ALA A 39 13.13 21.86 3.98
N ASP A 40 12.60 20.69 3.62
CA ASP A 40 12.50 20.20 2.25
C ASP A 40 11.13 20.53 1.62
N LEU A 41 10.16 20.97 2.43
CA LEU A 41 8.84 21.37 1.97
C LEU A 41 8.86 22.82 1.49
N ASP A 42 8.53 23.04 0.22
CA ASP A 42 8.20 24.36 -0.30
C ASP A 42 6.77 24.75 0.14
N PRO A 43 6.58 25.77 1.00
CA PRO A 43 5.25 26.19 1.44
C PRO A 43 4.39 26.75 0.32
N ALA A 44 4.99 27.13 -0.82
CA ALA A 44 4.29 27.61 -2.00
C ALA A 44 4.03 26.50 -3.04
N ALA A 45 4.41 25.25 -2.76
CA ALA A 45 4.16 24.13 -3.65
C ALA A 45 2.66 23.96 -3.92
N SER A 46 2.29 23.86 -5.19
CA SER A 46 0.92 23.54 -5.58
C SER A 46 0.58 22.11 -5.15
N LEU A 47 -0.56 21.97 -4.47
CA LEU A 47 -1.16 20.66 -4.16
C LEU A 47 -2.14 20.20 -5.26
N ASP A 48 -2.32 20.99 -6.31
CA ASP A 48 -3.13 20.61 -7.47
C ASP A 48 -2.35 19.68 -8.40
N TRP A 49 -2.21 18.43 -7.98
CA TRP A 49 -1.60 17.38 -8.80
C TRP A 49 -2.56 16.81 -9.84
N SER A 50 -3.86 17.04 -9.67
CA SER A 50 -4.93 16.59 -10.58
C SER A 50 -4.79 17.15 -11.99
N ASN A 51 -4.30 18.38 -12.13
CA ASN A 51 -4.17 19.04 -13.43
C ASN A 51 -2.88 18.69 -14.19
N GLU A 52 -1.91 18.03 -13.54
CA GLU A 52 -0.66 17.60 -14.17
C GLU A 52 -0.77 16.19 -14.76
N SER A 53 -1.22 15.23 -13.95
CA SER A 53 -1.38 13.85 -14.40
C SER A 53 -2.26 13.03 -13.47
N PHE A 54 -3.24 12.33 -14.04
CA PHE A 54 -4.02 11.31 -13.32
C PHE A 54 -3.17 10.12 -12.83
N GLN A 55 -1.95 9.95 -13.36
CA GLN A 55 -1.03 8.88 -12.93
C GLN A 55 -0.11 9.32 -11.78
N GLY A 56 -0.16 10.60 -11.39
CA GLY A 56 0.76 11.23 -10.45
C GLY A 56 1.94 11.94 -11.12
N LEU A 57 2.60 12.79 -10.34
CA LEU A 57 3.71 13.64 -10.81
C LEU A 57 4.81 12.82 -11.49
N ASN A 58 5.32 13.30 -12.63
CA ASN A 58 6.34 12.58 -13.39
C ASN A 58 7.60 12.32 -12.57
N GLN A 59 8.07 13.33 -11.82
CA GLN A 59 9.25 13.21 -10.95
C GLN A 59 9.05 12.15 -9.86
N LEU A 60 7.86 12.05 -9.28
CA LEU A 60 7.55 11.03 -8.28
C LEU A 60 7.62 9.63 -8.88
N ARG A 61 7.09 9.44 -10.10
CA ARG A 61 7.16 8.16 -10.81
C ARG A 61 8.60 7.76 -11.15
N GLU A 62 9.43 8.71 -11.57
CA GLU A 62 10.87 8.50 -11.79
C GLU A 62 11.59 8.06 -10.50
N HIS A 63 11.27 8.69 -9.37
CA HIS A 63 11.83 8.31 -8.07
C HIS A 63 11.41 6.91 -7.65
N VAL A 64 10.16 6.50 -7.89
CA VAL A 64 9.70 5.13 -7.62
C VAL A 64 10.52 4.12 -8.42
N ILE A 65 10.74 4.34 -9.71
CA ILE A 65 11.54 3.45 -10.57
C ILE A 65 12.97 3.33 -10.05
N ALA A 66 13.60 4.46 -9.72
CA ALA A 66 14.96 4.48 -9.18
C ALA A 66 15.04 3.75 -7.84
N ARG A 67 14.10 4.01 -6.93
CA ARG A 67 14.06 3.40 -5.59
C ARG A 67 13.80 1.89 -5.65
N ALA A 68 12.99 1.44 -6.60
CA ALA A 68 12.70 0.02 -6.83
C ALA A 68 13.82 -0.72 -7.59
N GLY A 69 14.87 -0.02 -8.05
CA GLY A 69 15.95 -0.63 -8.85
C GLY A 69 15.49 -1.05 -10.24
N LEU A 70 14.50 -0.37 -10.80
CA LEU A 70 13.89 -0.68 -12.11
C LEU A 70 14.35 0.26 -13.24
N THR A 71 15.37 1.09 -12.98
CA THR A 71 15.95 1.98 -13.99
C THR A 71 16.41 1.19 -15.22
N GLY A 72 15.99 1.64 -16.41
CA GLY A 72 16.27 0.95 -17.69
C GLY A 72 15.35 -0.24 -17.99
N ARG A 73 14.48 -0.63 -17.07
CA ARG A 73 13.45 -1.67 -17.27
C ARG A 73 12.03 -1.11 -17.35
N CYS A 74 11.76 -0.03 -16.62
CA CYS A 74 10.49 0.68 -16.62
C CYS A 74 10.70 2.15 -16.99
N THR A 75 9.65 2.73 -17.57
CA THR A 75 9.50 4.16 -17.83
C THR A 75 8.43 4.75 -16.90
N PRO A 76 8.35 6.07 -16.72
CA PRO A 76 7.29 6.66 -15.91
C PRO A 76 5.88 6.25 -16.33
N ALA A 77 5.65 5.96 -17.62
CA ALA A 77 4.35 5.50 -18.13
C ALA A 77 3.92 4.12 -17.58
N ASP A 78 4.86 3.34 -17.05
CA ASP A 78 4.60 2.03 -16.42
C ASP A 78 4.26 2.15 -14.93
N VAL A 79 4.18 3.37 -14.38
CA VAL A 79 3.96 3.62 -12.95
C VAL A 79 2.71 4.44 -12.73
N LEU A 80 1.85 3.95 -11.83
CA LEU A 80 0.69 4.67 -11.30
C LEU A 80 0.92 4.94 -9.81
N ILE A 81 0.88 6.22 -9.42
CA ILE A 81 0.86 6.61 -8.01
C ILE A 81 -0.55 6.39 -7.45
N THR A 82 -0.64 5.71 -6.32
CA THR A 82 -1.90 5.40 -5.61
C THR A 82 -1.87 5.99 -4.20
N ALA A 83 -3.04 6.10 -3.57
CA ALA A 83 -3.22 6.45 -2.17
C ALA A 83 -2.75 5.34 -1.19
N GLY A 84 -2.13 4.27 -1.70
CA GLY A 84 -1.50 3.22 -0.91
C GLY A 84 -1.77 1.82 -1.46
N THR A 85 -1.18 0.82 -0.82
CA THR A 85 -1.22 -0.59 -1.28
C THR A 85 -2.65 -1.13 -1.39
N ALA A 86 -3.58 -0.67 -0.55
CA ALA A 86 -4.96 -1.12 -0.61
C ALA A 86 -5.65 -0.70 -1.93
N GLU A 87 -5.42 0.53 -2.40
CA GLU A 87 -5.94 0.98 -3.69
C GLU A 87 -5.21 0.27 -4.84
N ALA A 88 -3.89 0.13 -4.74
CA ALA A 88 -3.10 -0.58 -5.77
C ALA A 88 -3.61 -2.03 -5.98
N ASN A 89 -3.85 -2.77 -4.90
CA ASN A 89 -4.41 -4.12 -4.96
C ASN A 89 -5.81 -4.12 -5.60
N TYR A 90 -6.68 -3.19 -5.20
CA TYR A 90 -8.02 -3.07 -5.76
C TYR A 90 -7.96 -2.83 -7.27
N LEU A 91 -7.17 -1.85 -7.73
CA LEU A 91 -7.04 -1.55 -9.15
C LEU A 91 -6.46 -2.73 -9.93
N ALA A 92 -5.42 -3.39 -9.41
CA ALA A 92 -4.81 -4.54 -10.08
C ALA A 92 -5.79 -5.71 -10.23
N ILE A 93 -6.48 -6.08 -9.15
CA ILE A 93 -7.41 -7.23 -9.14
C ILE A 93 -8.63 -6.93 -10.01
N MET A 94 -9.28 -5.78 -9.82
CA MET A 94 -10.52 -5.44 -10.54
C MET A 94 -10.31 -5.21 -12.05
N GLN A 95 -9.09 -4.94 -12.49
CA GLN A 95 -8.77 -4.78 -13.91
C GLN A 95 -8.34 -6.10 -14.58
N LEU A 96 -7.74 -7.03 -13.84
CA LEU A 96 -7.13 -8.24 -14.40
C LEU A 96 -7.97 -9.51 -14.21
N VAL A 97 -8.76 -9.58 -13.14
CA VAL A 97 -9.48 -10.81 -12.73
C VAL A 97 -10.94 -10.72 -13.18
N GLN A 98 -11.46 -11.79 -13.77
CA GLN A 98 -12.84 -11.91 -14.24
C GLN A 98 -13.58 -13.03 -13.48
N PRO A 99 -14.92 -13.05 -13.53
CA PRO A 99 -15.70 -14.15 -12.96
C PRO A 99 -15.29 -15.51 -13.56
N GLY A 100 -14.88 -16.43 -12.69
CA GLY A 100 -14.41 -17.77 -13.06
C GLY A 100 -12.89 -17.94 -13.12
N ASP A 101 -12.13 -16.85 -12.99
CA ASP A 101 -10.68 -16.92 -12.85
C ASP A 101 -10.27 -17.44 -11.47
N GLU A 102 -9.09 -18.06 -11.40
CA GLU A 102 -8.48 -18.53 -10.16
C GLU A 102 -7.39 -17.56 -9.69
N ILE A 103 -7.42 -17.18 -8.41
CA ILE A 103 -6.37 -16.36 -7.78
C ILE A 103 -5.58 -17.19 -6.77
N ILE A 104 -4.25 -16.97 -6.72
CA ILE A 104 -3.37 -17.58 -5.72
C ILE A 104 -3.03 -16.52 -4.68
N ILE A 105 -3.25 -16.84 -3.41
CA ILE A 105 -2.96 -15.97 -2.27
C ILE A 105 -2.20 -16.75 -1.19
N ASP A 106 -1.33 -16.05 -0.47
CA ASP A 106 -0.61 -16.62 0.67
C ASP A 106 -1.52 -16.75 1.90
N THR A 107 -1.36 -17.84 2.67
CA THR A 107 -2.03 -18.03 3.96
C THR A 107 -1.02 -18.50 5.02
N PRO A 108 -0.75 -17.71 6.08
CA PRO A 108 -1.38 -16.42 6.42
C PRO A 108 -0.89 -15.26 5.53
N GLY A 109 -1.76 -14.30 5.21
CA GLY A 109 -1.46 -13.17 4.33
C GLY A 109 -2.36 -11.95 4.56
N TRP A 110 -2.19 -10.90 3.75
CA TRP A 110 -3.07 -9.72 3.78
C TRP A 110 -4.47 -10.11 3.27
N PRO A 111 -5.56 -9.81 4.01
CA PRO A 111 -6.88 -10.38 3.72
C PRO A 111 -7.59 -9.76 2.51
N GLN A 112 -7.19 -8.57 2.06
CA GLN A 112 -7.92 -7.82 1.05
C GLN A 112 -8.09 -8.57 -0.30
N PRO A 113 -7.06 -9.21 -0.89
CA PRO A 113 -7.22 -9.93 -2.15
C PRO A 113 -8.22 -11.08 -2.08
N LEU A 114 -8.27 -11.80 -0.94
CA LEU A 114 -9.26 -12.85 -0.71
C LEU A 114 -10.69 -12.28 -0.79
N VAL A 115 -10.94 -11.20 -0.04
CA VAL A 115 -12.27 -10.56 0.00
C VAL A 115 -12.68 -10.03 -1.37
N LEU A 116 -11.74 -9.48 -2.15
CA LEU A 116 -12.02 -8.96 -3.48
C LEU A 116 -12.32 -10.06 -4.51
N ALA A 117 -11.76 -11.26 -4.35
CA ALA A 117 -12.04 -12.38 -5.25
C ALA A 117 -13.36 -13.11 -4.96
N GLU A 118 -13.90 -12.94 -3.76
CA GLU A 118 -15.21 -13.50 -3.37
C GLU A 118 -16.40 -12.59 -3.73
N ALA A 119 -16.14 -11.33 -4.11
CA ALA A 119 -17.15 -10.29 -4.37
C ALA A 119 -17.67 -10.31 -5.81
#